data_AF-A0A931UVF6-F1
#
_entry.id   AF-A0A931UVF6-F1
#
_cell.length_a   1.000
_cell.length_b   1.000
_cell.length_c   1.000
_cell.angle_alpha   90.00
_cell.angle_beta   90.00
_cell.angle_gamma   90.00
#
_symmetry.space_group_name_H-M   'P 1'
#
loop_
_entity.id
_entity.type
_entity.pdbx_description
1 polymer ?
#
loop_
_entity_poly.entity_id
_entity_poly.type
_entity_poly.pdbx_seq_one_letter_code
_entity_poly.pdbx_strand_id
1 'polypeptide(L)'
;MAEPEPPPRQRRPRGRPKTGKAGLPHRARPEVSPSHPHHVTVRMKRGTWNLRAQRCFRPILEAFRGVRRRPGFRVTHFSVQGNHLHLIAEASERRAMSNGLRALLIRIARALNGVMHARGSRFADRYHESVLRTASSVRRCLRYVLENHARHLTKLGKGHLAAPVDRFSSAAWFDGFRPGVALPPAIGDPPVTSPRSSLLSHAWRTLGLLDAFEPPRPTP
;
A
#
# COMPACT_ATOMS: atom_id res chain seq x y z
N MET A 1 -68.90 -5.99 -31.86
CA MET A 1 -67.50 -5.73 -32.24
C MET A 1 -66.78 -5.31 -30.97
N ALA A 2 -65.90 -6.15 -30.44
CA ALA A 2 -65.23 -5.92 -29.16
C ALA A 2 -63.99 -5.02 -29.36
N GLU A 3 -63.80 -4.06 -28.46
CA GLU A 3 -62.65 -3.14 -28.46
C GLU A 3 -61.31 -3.87 -28.23
N PRO A 4 -60.20 -3.39 -28.81
CA PRO A 4 -58.89 -4.02 -28.65
C PRO A 4 -58.29 -3.76 -27.26
N GLU A 5 -57.67 -4.79 -26.68
CA GLU A 5 -56.96 -4.70 -25.39
C GLU A 5 -55.81 -3.67 -25.41
N PRO A 6 -55.59 -2.94 -24.31
CA PRO A 6 -54.49 -1.99 -24.21
C PRO A 6 -53.12 -2.69 -24.09
N PRO A 7 -52.04 -2.10 -24.63
CA PRO A 7 -50.72 -2.72 -24.62
C PRO A 7 -50.13 -2.80 -23.21
N PRO A 8 -49.24 -3.79 -22.95
CA PRO A 8 -48.67 -4.02 -21.63
C PRO A 8 -47.77 -2.86 -21.18
N ARG A 9 -47.97 -2.39 -19.95
CA ARG A 9 -47.18 -1.31 -19.32
C ARG A 9 -45.72 -1.75 -19.12
N GLN A 10 -44.79 -1.09 -19.81
CA GLN A 10 -43.34 -1.23 -19.55
C GLN A 10 -43.01 -0.80 -18.12
N ARG A 11 -42.51 -1.74 -17.30
CA ARG A 11 -42.01 -1.45 -15.96
C ARG A 11 -40.70 -0.66 -16.08
N ARG A 12 -40.70 0.58 -15.59
CA ARG A 12 -39.47 1.37 -15.41
C ARG A 12 -38.50 0.61 -14.49
N PRO A 13 -37.21 0.48 -14.85
CA PRO A 13 -36.25 -0.19 -13.98
C PRO A 13 -36.11 0.60 -12.68
N ARG A 14 -36.46 -0.03 -11.54
CA ARG A 14 -36.13 0.47 -10.20
C ARG A 14 -34.63 0.26 -9.97
N GLY A 15 -33.85 1.31 -10.14
CA GLY A 15 -32.44 1.33 -9.80
C GLY A 15 -31.87 2.74 -9.88
N ARG A 16 -31.09 3.13 -8.87
CA ARG A 16 -30.35 4.40 -8.88
C ARG A 16 -29.44 4.45 -10.12
N PRO A 17 -29.44 5.53 -10.93
CA PRO A 17 -28.54 5.66 -12.06
C PRO A 17 -27.09 5.42 -11.62
N LYS A 18 -26.36 4.57 -12.36
CA LYS A 18 -24.93 4.33 -12.12
C LYS A 18 -24.20 5.66 -12.33
N THR A 19 -23.85 6.30 -11.23
CA THR A 19 -23.03 7.52 -11.25
C THR A 19 -21.64 7.15 -11.76
N GLY A 20 -21.21 7.84 -12.82
CA GLY A 20 -19.96 7.59 -13.53
C GLY A 20 -18.75 7.69 -12.62
N LYS A 21 -18.27 6.52 -12.20
CA LYS A 21 -16.89 6.05 -12.01
C LYS A 21 -17.04 4.67 -11.40
N ALA A 22 -17.25 3.68 -12.26
CA ALA A 22 -17.28 2.30 -11.84
C ALA A 22 -16.01 2.02 -11.02
N GLY A 23 -16.19 1.65 -9.76
CA GLY A 23 -15.11 1.07 -8.97
C GLY A 23 -14.47 -0.03 -9.78
N LEU A 24 -13.15 -0.20 -9.60
CA LEU A 24 -12.35 -1.14 -10.38
C LEU A 24 -13.08 -2.49 -10.54
N PRO A 25 -13.04 -3.10 -11.75
CA PRO A 25 -13.73 -4.37 -11.99
C PRO A 25 -13.33 -5.40 -10.93
N HIS A 26 -14.29 -6.21 -10.50
CA HIS A 26 -14.10 -7.33 -9.59
C HIS A 26 -13.19 -8.38 -10.25
N ARG A 27 -11.87 -8.14 -10.25
CA ARG A 27 -10.89 -9.20 -10.53
C ARG A 27 -10.79 -10.08 -9.30
N ALA A 28 -10.71 -11.39 -9.52
CA ALA A 28 -10.42 -12.35 -8.46
C ALA A 28 -9.15 -11.91 -7.71
N ARG A 29 -9.19 -11.97 -6.38
CA ARG A 29 -8.02 -11.69 -5.56
C ARG A 29 -6.94 -12.73 -5.89
N PRO A 30 -5.65 -12.34 -5.92
CA PRO A 30 -4.60 -13.32 -6.08
C PRO A 30 -4.65 -14.33 -4.92
N GLU A 31 -4.25 -15.56 -5.21
CA GLU A 31 -3.98 -16.56 -4.20
C GLU A 31 -2.92 -16.05 -3.22
N VAL A 32 -3.08 -16.38 -1.94
CA VAL A 32 -2.18 -15.98 -0.86
C VAL A 32 -1.58 -17.23 -0.25
N SER A 33 -0.25 -17.28 -0.20
CA SER A 33 0.49 -18.34 0.48
C SER A 33 1.61 -17.77 1.35
N PRO A 34 2.09 -18.51 2.36
CA PRO A 34 3.18 -18.06 3.22
C PRO A 34 4.49 -17.77 2.47
N SER A 35 4.66 -18.36 1.28
CA SER A 35 5.89 -18.27 0.48
C SER A 35 5.99 -17.01 -0.37
N HIS A 36 4.87 -16.31 -0.61
CA HIS A 36 4.83 -15.18 -1.52
C HIS A 36 4.44 -13.88 -0.79
N PRO A 37 5.29 -12.84 -0.85
CA PRO A 37 4.90 -11.52 -0.40
C PRO A 37 3.98 -10.84 -1.42
N HIS A 38 3.16 -9.91 -0.94
CA HIS A 38 2.17 -9.17 -1.72
C HIS A 38 2.48 -7.67 -1.66
N HIS A 39 2.50 -7.02 -2.82
CA HIS A 39 2.48 -5.57 -2.91
C HIS A 39 1.03 -5.08 -2.86
N VAL A 40 0.75 -4.21 -1.89
CA VAL A 40 -0.59 -3.65 -1.66
C VAL A 40 -0.53 -2.15 -1.81
N THR A 41 -1.43 -1.59 -2.59
CA THR A 41 -1.57 -0.13 -2.76
C THR A 41 -2.95 0.34 -2.31
N VAL A 42 -2.98 1.39 -1.49
CA VAL A 42 -4.21 1.93 -0.88
C VAL A 42 -4.30 3.42 -1.18
N ARG A 43 -5.36 3.86 -1.85
CA ARG A 43 -5.56 5.26 -2.23
C ARG A 43 -6.54 5.99 -1.32
N MET A 44 -6.20 7.20 -0.90
CA MET A 44 -7.06 8.04 -0.07
C MET A 44 -8.09 8.81 -0.91
N LYS A 45 -9.23 9.13 -0.30
CA LYS A 45 -10.25 10.03 -0.87
C LYS A 45 -9.69 11.45 -1.02
N ARG A 46 -10.23 12.18 -1.99
CA ARG A 46 -10.08 13.65 -2.05
C ARG A 46 -10.55 14.27 -0.71
N GLY A 47 -9.88 15.32 -0.27
CA GLY A 47 -10.11 15.94 1.03
C GLY A 47 -9.44 15.23 2.22
N THR A 48 -8.77 14.09 2.01
CA THR A 48 -7.86 13.55 3.02
C THR A 48 -6.60 14.41 3.06
N TRP A 49 -6.17 14.79 4.26
CA TRP A 49 -4.94 15.57 4.43
C TRP A 49 -3.72 14.82 3.88
N ASN A 50 -2.66 15.58 3.59
CA ASN A 50 -1.40 15.01 3.13
C ASN A 50 -0.84 14.03 4.17
N LEU A 51 -0.74 12.75 3.82
CA LEU A 51 -0.31 11.70 4.75
C LEU A 51 1.16 11.86 5.19
N ARG A 52 1.96 12.61 4.43
CA ARG A 52 3.36 12.95 4.75
C ARG A 52 3.46 14.17 5.68
N ALA A 53 2.36 14.79 6.09
CA ALA A 53 2.39 15.71 7.22
C ALA A 53 2.66 14.92 8.50
N GLN A 54 3.56 15.39 9.38
CA GLN A 54 3.94 14.65 10.60
C GLN A 54 2.74 14.29 11.48
N ARG A 55 1.75 15.18 11.58
CA ARG A 55 0.48 14.95 12.29
C ARG A 55 -0.36 13.80 11.72
N CYS A 56 -0.19 13.45 10.45
CA CYS A 56 -0.83 12.30 9.82
C CYS A 56 0.08 11.07 9.85
N PHE A 57 1.39 11.25 9.64
CA PHE A 57 2.35 10.16 9.56
C PHE A 57 2.52 9.42 10.89
N ARG A 58 2.68 10.13 12.02
CA ARG A 58 2.84 9.51 13.34
C ARG A 58 1.67 8.56 13.68
N PRO A 59 0.39 8.95 13.56
CA PRO A 59 -0.72 8.03 13.77
C PRO A 59 -0.78 6.85 12.79
N ILE A 60 -0.26 6.99 11.57
CA ILE A 60 -0.14 5.87 10.62
C ILE A 60 0.90 4.85 11.12
N LEU A 61 2.02 5.30 11.68
CA LEU A 61 3.01 4.41 12.29
C LEU A 61 2.40 3.61 13.46
N GLU A 62 1.59 4.25 14.29
CA GLU A 62 0.85 3.55 15.36
C GLU A 62 -0.15 2.53 14.82
N ALA A 63 -0.81 2.83 13.69
CA ALA A 63 -1.70 1.87 13.05
C ALA A 63 -0.95 0.61 12.56
N PHE A 64 0.28 0.77 12.04
CA PHE A 64 1.15 -0.36 11.69
C PHE A 64 1.57 -1.14 12.94
N ARG A 65 2.00 -0.47 14.01
CA ARG A 65 2.34 -1.10 15.30
C ARG A 65 1.18 -1.94 15.83
N GLY A 66 -0.04 -1.41 15.75
CA GLY A 66 -1.26 -2.07 16.20
C GLY A 66 -1.65 -3.34 15.43
N VAL A 67 -0.95 -3.69 14.34
CA VAL A 67 -1.15 -4.96 13.61
C VAL A 67 0.06 -5.91 13.63
N ARG A 68 1.20 -5.52 14.25
CA ARG A 68 2.43 -6.36 14.32
C ARG A 68 2.18 -7.75 14.93
N ARG A 69 1.29 -7.83 15.93
CA ARG A 69 1.00 -9.06 16.68
C ARG A 69 -0.14 -9.91 16.08
N ARG A 70 -0.64 -9.59 14.88
CA ARG A 70 -1.73 -10.38 14.29
C ARG A 70 -1.23 -11.75 13.81
N PRO A 71 -1.82 -12.86 14.28
CA PRO A 71 -1.46 -14.19 13.78
C PRO A 71 -1.69 -14.28 12.26
N GLY A 72 -0.75 -14.89 11.55
CA GLY A 72 -0.89 -15.17 10.12
C GLY A 72 -0.86 -13.95 9.18
N PHE A 73 -0.61 -12.73 9.66
CA PHE A 73 -0.49 -11.53 8.80
C PHE A 73 0.61 -10.60 9.29
N ARG A 74 1.37 -10.01 8.36
CA ARG A 74 2.37 -8.98 8.68
C ARG A 74 2.52 -7.99 7.55
N VAL A 75 2.73 -6.73 7.91
CA VAL A 75 3.32 -5.73 7.02
C VAL A 75 4.82 -5.77 7.28
N THR A 76 5.61 -5.90 6.21
CA THR A 76 7.07 -6.02 6.26
C THR A 76 7.74 -4.72 5.84
N HIS A 77 7.20 -4.06 4.81
CA HIS A 77 7.68 -2.77 4.33
C HIS A 77 6.52 -1.85 3.97
N PHE A 78 6.75 -0.55 4.02
CA PHE A 78 5.78 0.45 3.59
C PHE A 78 6.44 1.70 3.03
N SER A 79 5.66 2.47 2.28
CA SER A 79 5.93 3.87 1.96
C SER A 79 4.65 4.68 1.95
N VAL A 80 4.68 5.81 2.67
CA VAL A 80 3.57 6.75 2.78
C VAL A 80 3.76 7.87 1.77
N GLN A 81 2.86 7.93 0.80
CA GLN A 81 2.81 9.00 -0.20
C GLN A 81 1.79 10.06 0.21
N GLY A 82 1.76 11.20 -0.47
CA GLY A 82 0.87 12.30 -0.06
C GLY A 82 -0.61 11.93 0.04
N ASN A 83 -1.08 11.01 -0.83
CA ASN A 83 -2.49 10.60 -0.92
C ASN A 83 -2.69 9.08 -1.07
N HIS A 84 -1.64 8.27 -0.87
CA HIS A 84 -1.73 6.81 -0.96
C HIS A 84 -0.64 6.13 -0.13
N LEU A 85 -0.79 4.82 0.07
CA LEU A 85 0.13 3.96 0.79
C LEU A 85 0.56 2.83 -0.13
N HIS A 86 1.85 2.49 -0.11
CA HIS A 86 2.37 1.23 -0.63
C HIS A 86 2.82 0.36 0.53
N LEU A 87 2.45 -0.92 0.51
CA LEU A 87 2.79 -1.91 1.53
C LEU A 87 3.38 -3.14 0.85
N ILE A 88 4.34 -3.78 1.49
CA ILE A 88 4.66 -5.18 1.25
C ILE A 88 4.15 -5.95 2.47
N ALA A 89 3.34 -6.97 2.23
CA ALA A 89 2.71 -7.76 3.27
C ALA A 89 2.82 -9.25 2.96
N GLU A 90 2.85 -10.06 4.02
CA GLU A 90 2.81 -11.52 3.93
C GLU A 90 1.64 -12.02 4.79
N ALA A 91 1.05 -13.13 4.37
CA ALA A 91 0.03 -13.79 5.15
C ALA A 91 0.07 -15.31 4.95
N SER A 92 -0.44 -16.05 5.93
CA SER A 92 -0.51 -17.51 5.86
C SER A 92 -1.54 -18.00 4.86
N GLU A 93 -2.61 -17.23 4.67
CA GLU A 93 -3.73 -17.58 3.79
C GLU A 93 -4.56 -16.33 3.44
N ARG A 94 -5.47 -16.48 2.48
CA ARG A 94 -6.34 -15.40 1.98
C ARG A 94 -7.15 -14.73 3.09
N ARG A 95 -7.68 -15.51 4.04
CA ARG A 95 -8.47 -14.99 5.17
C ARG A 95 -7.62 -14.11 6.09
N ALA A 96 -6.40 -14.54 6.40
CA ALA A 96 -5.47 -13.79 7.22
C ALA A 96 -5.06 -12.46 6.56
N MET A 97 -4.76 -12.46 5.25
CA MET A 97 -4.46 -11.24 4.49
C MET A 97 -5.65 -10.25 4.53
N SER A 98 -6.86 -10.74 4.25
CA SER A 98 -8.06 -9.90 4.22
C SER A 98 -8.38 -9.29 5.60
N ASN A 99 -8.30 -10.09 6.66
CA ASN A 99 -8.55 -9.63 8.03
C ASN A 99 -7.45 -8.66 8.51
N GLY A 100 -6.19 -8.94 8.19
CA GLY A 100 -5.04 -8.10 8.51
C GLY A 100 -5.13 -6.72 7.87
N LEU A 101 -5.34 -6.68 6.54
CA LEU A 101 -5.52 -5.43 5.82
C LEU A 101 -6.76 -4.67 6.29
N ARG A 102 -7.90 -5.33 6.51
CA ARG A 102 -9.09 -4.68 7.06
C ARG A 102 -8.80 -4.04 8.42
N ALA A 103 -8.16 -4.77 9.32
CA ALA A 103 -7.82 -4.29 10.65
C ALA A 103 -6.85 -3.09 10.62
N LEU A 104 -5.88 -3.11 9.71
CA LEU A 104 -4.95 -2.01 9.48
C LEU A 104 -5.65 -0.77 8.92
N LEU A 105 -6.44 -0.94 7.86
CA LEU A 105 -7.13 0.16 7.20
C LEU A 105 -8.14 0.84 8.12
N ILE A 106 -8.85 0.07 8.96
CA ILE A 106 -9.73 0.65 9.99
C ILE A 106 -8.95 1.51 10.98
N ARG A 107 -7.79 1.04 11.47
CA ARG A 107 -6.94 1.81 12.39
C ARG A 107 -6.46 3.11 11.75
N ILE A 108 -5.96 3.04 10.51
CA ILE A 108 -5.52 4.22 9.75
C ILE A 108 -6.67 5.21 9.58
N ALA A 109 -7.85 4.76 9.16
CA ALA A 109 -8.99 5.66 8.98
C ALA A 109 -9.42 6.33 10.28
N ARG A 110 -9.47 5.59 11.40
CA ARG A 110 -9.80 6.15 12.72
C ARG A 110 -8.75 7.16 13.18
N ALA A 111 -7.47 6.83 13.02
CA ALA A 111 -6.36 7.70 13.40
C ALA A 111 -6.37 9.02 12.60
N LEU A 112 -6.53 8.93 11.27
CA LEU A 112 -6.63 10.10 10.41
C LEU A 112 -7.87 10.93 10.70
N ASN A 113 -9.03 10.29 10.92
CA ASN A 113 -10.25 10.99 11.31
C ASN A 113 -10.08 11.74 12.64
N GLY A 114 -9.38 11.16 13.62
CA GLY A 114 -9.09 11.80 14.89
C GLY A 114 -8.32 13.11 14.73
N VAL A 115 -7.21 13.09 13.97
CA VAL A 115 -6.40 14.30 13.75
C VAL A 115 -7.05 15.32 12.81
N MET A 116 -8.01 14.88 11.99
CA MET A 116 -8.76 15.74 11.07
C MET A 116 -10.09 16.24 11.66
N HIS A 117 -10.45 15.82 12.88
CA HIS A 117 -11.79 16.05 13.46
C HIS A 117 -12.93 15.65 12.51
N ALA A 118 -12.75 14.54 11.79
CA ALA A 118 -13.65 14.08 10.75
C ALA A 118 -14.23 12.69 11.07
N ARG A 119 -15.19 12.23 10.26
CA ARG A 119 -15.81 10.89 10.38
C ARG A 119 -15.87 10.17 9.03
N GLY A 120 -16.09 8.85 9.05
CA GLY A 120 -16.31 8.05 7.85
C GLY A 120 -15.04 7.54 7.16
N SER A 121 -15.21 6.84 6.03
CA SER A 121 -14.10 6.22 5.29
C SER A 121 -13.21 7.26 4.63
N ARG A 122 -11.88 7.07 4.77
CA ARG A 122 -10.83 7.87 4.13
C ARG A 122 -10.30 7.25 2.83
N PHE A 123 -10.75 6.06 2.44
CA PHE A 123 -10.23 5.33 1.27
C PHE A 123 -11.11 5.55 0.04
N ALA A 124 -10.49 5.83 -1.10
CA ALA A 124 -11.19 6.14 -2.35
C ALA A 124 -11.89 4.92 -2.96
N ASP A 125 -11.25 3.78 -2.85
CA ASP A 125 -11.74 2.48 -3.35
C ASP A 125 -11.12 1.37 -2.48
N ARG A 126 -11.32 0.12 -2.87
CA ARG A 126 -10.62 -1.06 -2.39
C ARG A 126 -9.11 -0.92 -2.65
N TYR A 127 -8.32 -1.67 -1.88
CA TYR A 127 -6.88 -1.77 -2.11
C TYR A 127 -6.60 -2.63 -3.36
N HIS A 128 -5.57 -2.25 -4.11
CA HIS A 128 -4.97 -3.04 -5.16
C HIS A 128 -3.92 -3.98 -4.56
N GLU A 129 -3.80 -5.18 -5.12
CA GLU A 129 -2.92 -6.24 -4.61
C GLU A 129 -2.30 -7.00 -5.77
N SER A 130 -0.99 -7.19 -5.72
CA SER A 130 -0.23 -8.02 -6.65
C SER A 130 0.71 -8.95 -5.88
N VAL A 131 0.81 -10.20 -6.31
CA VAL A 131 1.69 -11.20 -5.72
C VAL A 131 3.10 -11.10 -6.32
N LEU A 132 4.12 -11.13 -5.47
CA LEU A 132 5.52 -11.07 -5.88
C LEU A 132 6.08 -12.49 -5.94
N ARG A 133 6.11 -13.05 -7.14
CA ARG A 133 6.45 -14.48 -7.36
C ARG A 133 7.94 -14.79 -7.48
N THR A 134 8.80 -13.79 -7.63
CA THR A 134 10.22 -14.02 -7.94
C THR A 134 11.12 -13.08 -7.14
N ALA A 135 12.37 -13.50 -6.92
CA ALA A 135 13.40 -12.67 -6.28
C ALA A 135 13.54 -11.31 -6.97
N SER A 136 13.51 -11.30 -8.31
CA SER A 136 13.59 -10.08 -9.12
C SER A 136 12.37 -9.15 -8.93
N SER A 137 11.15 -9.70 -8.84
CA SER A 137 9.96 -8.88 -8.59
C SER A 137 9.95 -8.32 -7.17
N VAL A 138 10.44 -9.09 -6.18
CA VAL A 138 10.66 -8.63 -4.81
C VAL A 138 11.69 -7.50 -4.75
N ARG A 139 12.89 -7.67 -5.31
CA ARG A 139 13.93 -6.62 -5.31
C ARG A 139 13.42 -5.34 -5.96
N ARG A 140 12.73 -5.46 -7.11
CA ARG A 140 12.12 -4.31 -7.80
C ARG A 140 11.04 -3.63 -6.95
N CYS A 141 10.21 -4.41 -6.27
CA CYS A 141 9.16 -3.88 -5.40
C CYS A 141 9.74 -3.19 -4.17
N LEU A 142 10.75 -3.77 -3.51
CA LEU A 142 11.47 -3.14 -2.39
C LEU A 142 12.06 -1.80 -2.82
N ARG A 143 12.79 -1.76 -3.95
CA ARG A 143 13.33 -0.53 -4.51
C ARG A 143 12.23 0.50 -4.78
N TYR A 144 11.14 0.06 -5.41
CA TYR A 144 10.00 0.93 -5.63
C TYR A 144 9.45 1.46 -4.32
N VAL A 145 9.17 0.64 -3.31
CA VAL A 145 8.57 1.10 -2.05
C VAL A 145 9.53 2.01 -1.28
N LEU A 146 10.81 1.68 -1.16
CA LEU A 146 11.73 2.38 -0.27
C LEU A 146 12.36 3.64 -0.91
N GLU A 147 12.48 3.69 -2.25
CA GLU A 147 13.20 4.76 -2.96
C GLU A 147 12.29 5.64 -3.85
N ASN A 148 10.98 5.34 -4.00
CA ASN A 148 10.14 6.04 -4.98
C ASN A 148 10.14 7.57 -4.83
N HIS A 149 10.20 8.06 -3.60
CA HIS A 149 10.03 9.49 -3.34
C HIS A 149 11.21 10.31 -3.85
N ALA A 150 12.44 9.83 -3.66
CA ALA A 150 13.62 10.45 -4.24
C ALA A 150 13.49 10.50 -5.77
N ARG A 151 13.06 9.39 -6.38
CA ARG A 151 12.80 9.32 -7.83
C ARG A 151 11.74 10.31 -8.30
N HIS A 152 10.66 10.49 -7.54
CA HIS A 152 9.60 11.44 -7.87
C HIS A 152 10.10 12.88 -7.83
N LEU A 153 10.87 13.24 -6.79
CA LEU A 153 11.48 14.57 -6.69
C LEU A 153 12.49 14.83 -7.81
N THR A 154 13.33 13.85 -8.15
CA THR A 154 14.27 13.95 -9.27
C THR A 154 13.53 14.16 -10.59
N LYS A 155 12.44 13.42 -10.85
CA LYS A 155 11.60 13.63 -12.05
C LYS A 155 10.96 15.01 -12.11
N LEU A 156 10.74 15.65 -10.97
CA LEU A 156 10.21 17.02 -10.89
C LEU A 156 11.30 18.10 -10.89
N GLY A 157 12.56 17.75 -11.18
CA GLY A 157 13.71 18.68 -11.14
C GLY A 157 14.13 19.10 -9.73
N LYS A 158 13.59 18.46 -8.69
CA LYS A 158 13.82 18.76 -7.27
C LYS A 158 14.68 17.71 -6.58
N GLY A 159 15.54 17.04 -7.34
CA GLY A 159 16.42 15.97 -6.83
C GLY A 159 17.32 16.43 -5.68
N HIS A 160 17.74 17.70 -5.67
CA HIS A 160 18.55 18.28 -4.59
C HIS A 160 17.83 18.33 -3.23
N LEU A 161 16.49 18.23 -3.20
CA LEU A 161 15.69 18.17 -1.97
C LEU A 161 15.42 16.73 -1.52
N ALA A 162 15.81 15.74 -2.32
CA ALA A 162 15.61 14.34 -1.98
C ALA A 162 16.67 13.90 -0.97
N ALA A 163 16.23 13.51 0.23
CA ALA A 163 17.04 12.61 1.03
C ALA A 163 17.31 11.33 0.21
N PRO A 164 18.50 10.72 0.31
CA PRO A 164 18.83 9.49 -0.40
C PRO A 164 17.79 8.39 -0.15
N VAL A 165 17.23 8.36 1.06
CA VAL A 165 16.27 7.35 1.51
C VAL A 165 15.02 8.02 2.12
N ASP A 166 13.82 7.54 1.77
CA ASP A 166 12.55 8.18 2.14
C ASP A 166 12.20 8.00 3.63
N ARG A 167 12.24 9.10 4.40
CA ARG A 167 11.86 9.13 5.83
C ARG A 167 10.41 8.74 6.13
N PHE A 168 9.53 8.74 5.14
CA PHE A 168 8.11 8.34 5.30
C PHE A 168 7.88 6.90 4.85
N SER A 169 8.92 6.08 4.87
CA SER A 169 8.90 4.65 4.52
C SER A 169 9.50 3.81 5.65
N SER A 170 9.45 2.49 5.49
CA SER A 170 10.14 1.55 6.40
C SER A 170 11.66 1.53 6.23
N ALA A 171 12.23 2.38 5.37
CA ALA A 171 13.65 2.32 5.04
C ALA A 171 14.58 2.64 6.21
N ALA A 172 14.12 3.39 7.21
CA ALA A 172 14.85 3.63 8.46
C ALA A 172 15.17 2.35 9.26
N TRP A 173 14.45 1.25 9.00
CA TRP A 173 14.64 -0.05 9.66
C TRP A 173 15.03 -1.15 8.65
N PHE A 174 15.43 -0.78 7.44
CA PHE A 174 15.77 -1.74 6.39
C PHE A 174 17.27 -2.02 6.39
N ASP A 175 17.62 -3.31 6.46
CA ASP A 175 18.99 -3.84 6.51
C ASP A 175 19.48 -4.37 5.15
N GLY A 176 18.75 -4.06 4.08
CA GLY A 176 19.04 -4.53 2.72
C GLY A 176 19.72 -3.50 1.83
N PHE A 177 20.14 -2.35 2.37
CA PHE A 177 20.92 -1.37 1.65
C PHE A 177 22.42 -1.74 1.62
N ARG A 178 23.14 -1.27 0.59
CA ARG A 178 24.60 -1.35 0.55
C ARG A 178 25.22 -0.59 1.73
N PRO A 179 26.40 -1.00 2.20
CA PRO A 179 27.17 -0.21 3.16
C PRO A 179 27.38 1.23 2.65
N GLY A 180 27.28 2.21 3.56
CA GLY A 180 27.46 3.63 3.25
C GLY A 180 26.19 4.38 2.83
N VAL A 181 25.04 3.70 2.65
CA VAL A 181 23.76 4.38 2.43
C VAL A 181 23.32 5.08 3.73
N ALA A 182 23.25 6.41 3.70
CA ALA A 182 22.78 7.21 4.83
C ALA A 182 21.26 7.03 5.01
N LEU A 183 20.87 6.44 6.15
CA LEU A 183 19.47 6.22 6.49
C LEU A 183 18.88 7.38 7.29
N PRO A 184 17.59 7.71 7.11
CA PRO A 184 16.91 8.67 7.96
C PRO A 184 16.81 8.13 9.39
N PRO A 185 16.76 9.01 10.42
CA PRO A 185 16.61 8.58 11.79
C PRO A 185 15.30 7.81 12.00
N ALA A 186 15.40 6.66 12.67
CA ALA A 186 14.24 5.85 13.04
C ALA A 186 13.37 6.57 14.08
N ILE A 187 12.05 6.45 13.93
CA ILE A 187 11.08 6.97 14.91
C ILE A 187 10.67 5.83 15.82
N GLY A 188 11.45 5.58 16.86
CA GLY A 188 11.24 4.49 17.81
C GLY A 188 11.38 3.10 17.18
N ASP A 189 10.76 2.10 17.80
CA ASP A 189 10.79 0.71 17.33
C ASP A 189 10.20 0.55 15.92
N PRO A 190 10.68 -0.45 15.15
CA PRO A 190 10.11 -0.80 13.86
C PRO A 190 8.57 -0.92 13.93
N PRO A 191 7.83 -0.13 13.14
CA PRO A 191 6.37 -0.20 13.11
C PRO A 191 5.85 -1.43 12.33
N VAL A 192 6.76 -2.13 11.66
CA VAL A 192 6.53 -3.33 10.85
C VAL A 192 7.14 -4.58 11.50
N THR A 193 6.97 -5.73 10.87
CA THR A 193 7.51 -7.01 11.33
C THR A 193 8.45 -7.59 10.27
N SER A 194 9.52 -8.26 10.69
CA SER A 194 10.46 -8.89 9.76
C SER A 194 9.76 -9.89 8.82
N PRO A 195 10.21 -9.99 7.56
CA PRO A 195 9.69 -10.94 6.59
C PRO A 195 9.94 -12.39 7.00
N ARG A 196 9.06 -13.29 6.56
CA ARG A 196 9.17 -14.75 6.75
C ARG A 196 9.33 -15.52 5.45
N SER A 197 8.81 -15.02 4.33
CA SER A 197 9.02 -15.71 3.05
C SER A 197 10.50 -15.70 2.70
N SER A 198 11.02 -16.80 2.17
CA SER A 198 12.41 -16.86 1.69
C SER A 198 12.66 -15.82 0.60
N LEU A 199 11.65 -15.56 -0.24
CA LEU A 199 11.68 -14.53 -1.29
C LEU A 199 11.99 -13.14 -0.75
N LEU A 200 11.36 -12.73 0.36
CA LEU A 200 11.52 -11.39 0.93
C LEU A 200 12.65 -11.28 1.95
N SER A 201 12.97 -12.38 2.64
CA SER A 201 14.04 -12.39 3.65
C SER A 201 15.43 -12.59 3.04
N HIS A 202 15.57 -13.48 2.05
CA HIS A 202 16.87 -13.95 1.57
C HIS A 202 17.04 -13.91 0.04
N ALA A 203 16.12 -14.51 -0.73
CA ALA A 203 16.37 -14.82 -2.13
C ALA A 203 16.61 -13.59 -3.01
N TRP A 204 15.97 -12.46 -2.73
CA TRP A 204 16.22 -11.23 -3.49
C TRP A 204 17.64 -10.68 -3.31
N ARG A 205 18.30 -10.98 -2.18
CA ARG A 205 19.64 -10.46 -1.86
C ARG A 205 20.72 -11.05 -2.76
N THR A 206 20.50 -12.24 -3.32
CA THR A 206 21.43 -12.85 -4.29
C THR A 206 21.56 -12.04 -5.57
N LEU A 207 20.59 -11.15 -5.85
CA LEU A 207 20.61 -10.20 -6.96
C LEU A 207 21.31 -8.87 -6.62
N GLY A 208 21.93 -8.79 -5.43
CA GLY A 208 22.61 -7.60 -4.91
C GLY A 208 21.72 -6.75 -4.00
N LEU A 209 22.34 -6.14 -2.99
CA LEU A 209 21.71 -5.18 -2.08
C LEU A 209 21.20 -3.94 -2.82
N LEU A 210 20.32 -3.18 -2.18
CA LEU A 210 19.77 -1.95 -2.74
C LEU A 210 20.77 -0.79 -2.59
N ASP A 211 20.84 0.04 -3.62
CA ASP A 211 21.63 1.27 -3.61
C ASP A 211 20.68 2.43 -3.84
N ALA A 212 20.66 3.39 -2.91
CA ALA A 212 19.80 4.57 -2.96
C ALA A 212 20.06 5.47 -4.19
N PHE A 213 21.21 5.28 -4.85
CA PHE A 213 21.61 6.03 -6.05
C PHE A 213 21.56 5.18 -7.33
N GLU A 214 21.09 3.93 -7.30
CA GLU A 214 21.01 3.09 -8.51
C GLU A 214 20.05 3.73 -9.53
N PRO A 215 20.51 4.12 -10.74
CA PRO A 215 19.63 4.67 -11.75
C PRO A 215 18.58 3.62 -12.16
N PRO A 216 17.35 4.04 -12.50
CA PRO A 216 16.31 3.10 -12.87
C PRO A 216 16.71 2.35 -14.14
N ARG A 217 16.75 1.01 -14.08
CA ARG A 217 16.72 0.21 -15.30
C ARG A 217 15.37 0.44 -16.01
N PRO A 218 15.35 0.61 -17.35
CA PRO A 218 14.11 0.66 -18.09
C PRO A 218 13.29 -0.59 -17.78
N THR A 219 12.00 -0.41 -17.53
CA THR A 219 11.06 -1.53 -17.56
C THR A 219 11.06 -2.08 -18.99
N PRO A 220 11.18 -3.41 -19.19
CA PRO A 220 10.88 -3.99 -20.49
C PRO A 220 9.42 -3.71 -20.88
#